data_AF-A0A2E6RSG3-F1
#
_entry.id   AF-A0A2E6RSG3-F1
#
_cell.length_a   1.000
_cell.length_b   1.000
_cell.length_c   1.000
_cell.angle_alpha   90.00
_cell.angle_beta   90.00
_cell.angle_gamma   90.00
#
_symmetry.space_group_name_H-M   'P 1'
#
loop_
_entity.id
_entity.type
_entity.pdbx_description
1 polymer ?
#
loop_
_entity_poly.entity_id
_entity_poly.type
_entity_poly.pdbx_seq_one_letter_code
_entity_poly.pdbx_strand_id
1 'polypeptide(L)'
;MVDIQIFWLIFHVLILVYWLGADISVFYGSSQLTNNKNSIETRLAIIKIISFVNWFPNIANILIFPVGIMLLVGLGYFSEVGELIYLVWVPFFFWFFFITGSITQRGTYIGKVYSYLDTSMRIILICFVYLGVSFLYFLDVILIEEWVLLKFYLYGFILICSFGIRYSYSDFTPTFKKLIENGSTPEIEKKLNLSRNKVKPWVISLWIGLVLLSYIGISKPGI
;
A
#
# COMPACT_ATOMS: atom_id res chain seq x y z
N MET A 1 -19.68 -13.34 23.51
CA MET A 1 -19.04 -12.12 22.98
C MET A 1 -17.80 -12.57 22.23
N VAL A 2 -17.59 -12.11 21.00
CA VAL A 2 -16.31 -12.37 20.30
C VAL A 2 -15.23 -11.65 21.08
N ASP A 3 -14.15 -12.36 21.42
CA ASP A 3 -12.96 -11.74 22.01
C ASP A 3 -12.47 -10.63 21.08
N ILE A 4 -12.31 -9.42 21.62
CA ILE A 4 -11.88 -8.24 20.87
C ILE A 4 -10.55 -8.49 20.14
N GLN A 5 -9.68 -9.33 20.71
CA GLN A 5 -8.40 -9.67 20.11
C GLN A 5 -8.56 -10.59 18.89
N ILE A 6 -9.51 -11.54 18.94
CA ILE A 6 -9.85 -12.40 17.80
C ILE A 6 -10.43 -11.55 16.66
N PHE A 7 -11.27 -10.56 16.98
CA PHE A 7 -11.81 -9.64 15.99
C PHE A 7 -10.70 -8.90 15.24
N TRP A 8 -9.76 -8.27 15.96
CA TRP A 8 -8.65 -7.54 15.33
C TRP A 8 -7.73 -8.47 14.52
N LEU A 9 -7.51 -9.71 14.99
CA LEU A 9 -6.72 -10.70 14.26
C LEU A 9 -7.37 -11.06 12.92
N ILE A 10 -8.66 -11.43 12.94
CA ILE A 10 -9.40 -11.76 11.73
C ILE A 10 -9.41 -10.56 10.78
N PHE A 11 -9.68 -9.36 11.30
CA PHE A 11 -9.72 -8.16 10.48
C PHE A 11 -8.37 -7.85 9.82
N HIS A 12 -7.26 -7.97 10.56
CA HIS A 12 -5.92 -7.80 10.03
C HIS A 12 -5.57 -8.83 8.94
N VAL A 13 -5.94 -10.10 9.16
CA VAL A 13 -5.75 -11.18 8.16
C VAL A 13 -6.56 -10.89 6.91
N LEU A 14 -7.82 -10.48 7.04
CA LEU A 14 -8.66 -10.11 5.89
C LEU A 14 -8.04 -8.95 5.10
N ILE A 15 -7.56 -7.90 5.77
CA ILE A 15 -6.88 -6.78 5.10
C ILE A 15 -5.68 -7.30 4.29
N LEU A 16 -4.85 -8.17 4.86
CA LEU A 16 -3.70 -8.74 4.16
C LEU A 16 -4.11 -9.58 2.93
N VAL A 17 -5.13 -10.45 3.07
CA VAL A 17 -5.62 -11.30 1.98
C VAL A 17 -6.19 -10.46 0.84
N TYR A 18 -7.03 -9.47 1.16
CA TYR A 18 -7.58 -8.55 0.15
C TYR A 18 -6.51 -7.69 -0.48
N TRP A 19 -5.50 -7.26 0.27
CA TRP A 19 -4.38 -6.51 -0.28
C TRP A 19 -3.62 -7.35 -1.31
N LEU A 20 -3.05 -8.48 -0.91
CA LEU A 20 -2.19 -9.27 -1.77
C LEU A 20 -2.95 -9.81 -2.98
N GLY A 21 -4.18 -10.30 -2.79
CA GLY A 21 -5.02 -10.81 -3.88
C GLY A 21 -5.38 -9.72 -4.89
N ALA A 22 -5.72 -8.51 -4.44
CA ALA A 22 -6.01 -7.40 -5.33
C ALA A 22 -4.76 -6.88 -6.06
N ASP A 23 -3.61 -6.80 -5.38
CA ASP A 23 -2.35 -6.37 -6.00
C ASP A 23 -1.90 -7.33 -7.11
N ILE A 24 -2.00 -8.65 -6.89
CA ILE A 24 -1.73 -9.67 -7.92
C ILE A 24 -2.67 -9.47 -9.11
N SER A 25 -3.96 -9.22 -8.84
CA SER A 25 -4.97 -9.00 -9.89
C SER A 25 -4.67 -7.74 -10.72
N VAL A 26 -4.31 -6.64 -10.07
CA VAL A 26 -3.90 -5.38 -10.73
C VAL A 26 -2.64 -5.60 -11.55
N PHE A 27 -1.63 -6.28 -11.01
CA PHE A 27 -0.37 -6.53 -11.70
C PHE A 27 -0.57 -7.44 -12.93
N TYR A 28 -1.33 -8.53 -12.79
CA TYR A 28 -1.66 -9.39 -13.91
C TYR A 28 -2.48 -8.64 -14.97
N GLY A 29 -3.51 -7.90 -14.56
CA GLY A 29 -4.28 -7.05 -15.47
C GLY A 29 -3.40 -6.05 -16.23
N SER A 30 -2.41 -5.45 -15.56
CA SER A 30 -1.48 -4.52 -16.21
C SER A 30 -0.67 -5.17 -17.33
N SER A 31 -0.36 -6.48 -17.20
CA SER A 31 0.31 -7.22 -18.27
C SER A 31 -0.56 -7.39 -19.52
N GLN A 32 -1.89 -7.46 -19.34
CA GLN A 32 -2.83 -7.52 -20.44
C GLN A 32 -3.02 -6.16 -21.11
N LEU A 33 -2.78 -5.05 -20.39
CA LEU A 33 -2.76 -3.70 -20.99
C LEU A 33 -1.55 -3.47 -21.91
N THR A 34 -0.43 -4.14 -21.64
CA THR A 34 0.80 -4.06 -22.45
C THR A 34 0.92 -5.19 -23.48
N ASN A 35 -0.07 -6.07 -23.56
CA ASN A 35 -0.11 -7.16 -24.52
C ASN A 35 -0.64 -6.65 -25.87
N ASN A 36 0.24 -6.58 -26.87
CA ASN A 36 -0.09 -6.04 -28.18
C ASN A 36 -1.12 -6.88 -28.98
N LYS A 37 -1.38 -8.12 -28.56
CA LYS A 37 -2.41 -8.99 -29.14
C LYS A 37 -3.83 -8.59 -28.73
N ASN A 38 -3.97 -7.85 -27.62
CA ASN A 38 -5.26 -7.38 -27.16
C ASN A 38 -5.68 -6.12 -27.93
N SER A 39 -6.94 -6.09 -28.37
CA SER A 39 -7.53 -4.90 -29.00
C SER A 39 -7.57 -3.71 -28.03
N ILE A 40 -7.68 -2.50 -28.56
CA ILE A 40 -7.75 -1.28 -27.72
C ILE A 40 -8.99 -1.32 -26.83
N GLU A 41 -10.13 -1.77 -27.35
CA GLU A 41 -11.39 -1.95 -26.62
C GLU A 41 -11.22 -2.91 -25.45
N THR A 42 -10.53 -4.03 -25.68
CA THR A 42 -10.23 -5.02 -24.64
C THR A 42 -9.38 -4.40 -23.53
N ARG A 43 -8.33 -3.64 -23.90
CA ARG A 43 -7.48 -2.93 -22.91
C ARG A 43 -8.27 -1.87 -22.14
N LEU A 44 -9.20 -1.17 -22.79
CA LEU A 44 -10.09 -0.19 -22.14
C LEU A 44 -11.11 -0.84 -21.20
N ALA A 45 -11.56 -2.07 -21.47
CA ALA A 45 -12.37 -2.82 -20.51
C ALA A 45 -11.54 -3.23 -19.29
N ILE A 46 -10.33 -3.75 -19.53
CA ILE A 46 -9.39 -4.17 -18.48
C ILE A 46 -9.01 -3.00 -17.57
N ILE A 47 -8.70 -1.81 -18.11
CA ILE A 47 -8.29 -0.67 -17.29
C ILE A 47 -9.40 -0.20 -16.33
N LYS A 48 -10.68 -0.35 -16.71
CA LYS A 48 -11.83 -0.05 -15.82
C LYS A 48 -11.88 -1.02 -14.64
N ILE A 49 -11.72 -2.32 -14.92
CA ILE A 49 -11.69 -3.37 -13.89
C ILE A 49 -10.51 -3.13 -12.94
N ILE A 50 -9.31 -2.93 -13.48
CA ILE A 50 -8.11 -2.62 -12.69
C ILE A 50 -8.33 -1.37 -11.84
N SER A 51 -8.92 -0.31 -12.40
CA SER A 51 -9.17 0.93 -11.67
C SER A 51 -10.08 0.72 -10.46
N PHE A 52 -11.08 -0.17 -10.56
CA PHE A 52 -11.92 -0.58 -9.43
C PHE A 52 -11.14 -1.44 -8.43
N VAL A 53 -10.49 -2.52 -8.90
CA VAL A 53 -9.74 -3.44 -8.02
C VAL A 53 -8.61 -2.71 -7.28
N ASN A 54 -8.02 -1.68 -7.88
CA ASN A 54 -6.95 -0.90 -7.27
C ASN A 54 -7.40 -0.09 -6.04
N TRP A 55 -8.69 0.01 -5.74
CA TRP A 55 -9.16 0.59 -4.47
C TRP A 55 -8.75 -0.26 -3.26
N PHE A 56 -8.87 -1.58 -3.35
CA PHE A 56 -8.58 -2.50 -2.25
C PHE A 56 -7.15 -2.38 -1.71
N PRO A 57 -6.08 -2.42 -2.53
CA PRO A 57 -4.73 -2.28 -2.00
C PRO A 57 -4.45 -0.87 -1.47
N ASN A 58 -5.07 0.18 -2.05
CA ASN A 58 -4.90 1.54 -1.52
C ASN A 58 -5.52 1.69 -0.12
N ILE A 59 -6.70 1.12 0.11
CA ILE A 59 -7.36 1.11 1.42
C ILE A 59 -6.62 0.19 2.39
N ALA A 60 -6.24 -1.01 1.96
CA ALA A 60 -5.55 -1.97 2.83
C ALA A 60 -4.19 -1.44 3.31
N ASN A 61 -3.46 -0.76 2.44
CA ASN A 61 -2.16 -0.16 2.76
C ASN A 61 -2.24 0.85 3.91
N ILE A 62 -3.35 1.60 4.04
CA ILE A 62 -3.55 2.49 5.19
C ILE A 62 -4.11 1.75 6.40
N LEU A 63 -5.06 0.84 6.23
CA LEU A 63 -5.76 0.22 7.36
C LEU A 63 -4.90 -0.79 8.12
N ILE A 64 -3.92 -1.43 7.46
CA ILE A 64 -3.09 -2.46 8.10
C ILE A 64 -2.38 -1.93 9.36
N PHE A 65 -1.98 -0.66 9.34
CA PHE A 65 -1.17 -0.07 10.41
C PHE A 65 -1.98 0.16 11.70
N PRO A 66 -3.07 0.95 11.72
CA PRO A 66 -3.84 1.17 12.94
C PRO A 66 -4.45 -0.14 13.46
N VAL A 67 -4.86 -1.05 12.57
CA VAL A 67 -5.31 -2.40 12.97
C VAL A 67 -4.18 -3.21 13.60
N GLY A 68 -2.96 -3.14 13.04
CA GLY A 68 -1.78 -3.75 13.61
C GLY A 68 -1.43 -3.21 15.00
N ILE A 69 -1.63 -1.91 15.23
CA ILE A 69 -1.49 -1.31 16.57
C ILE A 69 -2.53 -1.89 17.54
N MET A 70 -3.81 -2.02 17.14
CA MET A 70 -4.83 -2.62 18.01
C MET A 70 -4.49 -4.06 18.39
N LEU A 71 -3.91 -4.83 17.46
CA LEU A 71 -3.41 -6.17 17.73
C LEU A 71 -2.29 -6.20 18.77
N LEU A 72 -1.34 -5.26 18.68
CA LEU A 72 -0.25 -5.13 19.63
C LEU A 72 -0.76 -4.71 21.02
N VAL A 73 -1.74 -3.79 21.08
CA VAL A 73 -2.41 -3.43 22.33
C VAL A 73 -3.02 -4.66 23.00
N GLY A 74 -3.74 -5.51 22.26
CA GLY A 74 -4.31 -6.74 22.81
C GLY A 74 -3.29 -7.83 23.15
N LEU A 75 -2.02 -7.69 22.74
CA LEU A 75 -0.90 -8.51 23.20
C LEU A 75 -0.19 -7.92 24.43
N GLY A 76 -0.63 -6.76 24.94
CA GLY A 76 -0.06 -6.09 26.10
C GLY A 76 1.01 -5.03 25.79
N TYR A 77 1.29 -4.74 24.51
CA TYR A 77 2.20 -3.65 24.13
C TYR A 77 1.55 -2.28 24.30
N PHE A 78 2.38 -1.24 24.43
CA PHE A 78 1.97 0.17 24.56
C PHE A 78 1.14 0.49 25.81
N SER A 79 1.25 -0.31 26.86
CA SER A 79 0.56 -0.10 28.14
C SER A 79 0.91 1.26 28.77
N GLU A 80 2.12 1.75 28.53
CA GLU A 80 2.66 3.04 28.99
C GLU A 80 1.92 4.24 28.38
N VAL A 81 1.37 4.05 27.18
CA VAL A 81 0.62 5.08 26.44
C VAL A 81 -0.86 5.11 26.85
N GLY A 82 -1.39 3.98 27.37
CA GLY A 82 -2.78 3.86 27.78
C GLY A 82 -3.78 4.15 26.66
N GLU A 83 -4.90 4.79 26.98
CA GLU A 83 -5.98 5.08 26.02
C GLU A 83 -5.58 6.06 24.89
N LEU A 84 -4.48 6.80 25.05
CA LEU A 84 -4.00 7.71 24.00
C LEU A 84 -3.62 6.94 22.73
N ILE A 85 -3.34 5.64 22.82
CA ILE A 85 -3.01 4.81 21.65
C ILE A 85 -4.14 4.80 20.62
N TYR A 86 -5.41 4.96 21.04
CA TYR A 86 -6.55 5.01 20.13
C TYR A 86 -6.57 6.25 19.24
N LEU A 87 -5.83 7.31 19.60
CA LEU A 87 -5.67 8.49 18.74
C LEU A 87 -4.92 8.17 17.44
N VAL A 88 -4.26 7.01 17.33
CA VAL A 88 -3.67 6.53 16.08
C VAL A 88 -4.69 6.49 14.94
N TRP A 89 -5.98 6.28 15.22
CA TRP A 89 -7.01 6.23 14.18
C TRP A 89 -7.30 7.57 13.52
N VAL A 90 -7.08 8.68 14.21
CA VAL A 90 -7.39 10.03 13.73
C VAL A 90 -6.65 10.36 12.41
N PRO A 91 -5.30 10.27 12.33
CA PRO A 91 -4.61 10.54 11.07
C PRO A 91 -5.01 9.58 9.94
N PHE A 92 -5.30 8.31 10.25
CA PHE A 92 -5.68 7.32 9.24
C PHE A 92 -7.10 7.53 8.71
N PHE A 93 -8.01 8.02 9.56
CA PHE A 93 -9.34 8.45 9.14
C PHE A 93 -9.25 9.59 8.12
N PHE A 94 -8.46 10.63 8.38
CA PHE A 94 -8.24 11.72 7.42
C PHE A 94 -7.55 11.22 6.14
N TRP A 95 -6.56 10.34 6.29
CA TRP A 95 -5.84 9.79 5.14
C TRP A 95 -6.76 8.99 4.20
N PHE A 96 -7.76 8.28 4.73
CA PHE A 96 -8.78 7.65 3.90
C PHE A 96 -9.48 8.66 2.98
N PHE A 97 -9.86 9.84 3.48
CA PHE A 97 -10.45 10.90 2.64
C PHE A 97 -9.48 11.42 1.58
N PHE A 98 -8.19 11.54 1.91
CA PHE A 98 -7.19 11.98 0.92
C PHE A 98 -7.03 10.94 -0.20
N ILE A 99 -6.97 9.65 0.12
CA ILE A 99 -6.88 8.60 -0.89
C ILE A 99 -8.14 8.56 -1.76
N THR A 100 -9.32 8.49 -1.13
CA THR A 100 -10.59 8.44 -1.87
C THR A 100 -10.80 9.68 -2.72
N GLY A 101 -10.48 10.87 -2.21
CA GLY A 101 -10.49 12.13 -2.94
C GLY A 101 -9.52 12.16 -4.11
N SER A 102 -8.30 11.64 -3.94
CA SER A 102 -7.30 11.57 -5.02
C SER A 102 -7.75 10.68 -6.19
N ILE A 103 -8.52 9.62 -5.90
CA ILE A 103 -9.02 8.69 -6.91
C ILE A 103 -10.27 9.25 -7.60
N THR A 104 -11.24 9.74 -6.84
CA THR A 104 -12.53 10.21 -7.35
C THR A 104 -12.45 11.54 -8.08
N GLN A 105 -11.54 12.43 -7.66
CA GLN A 105 -11.37 13.76 -8.27
C GLN A 105 -10.15 13.86 -9.20
N ARG A 106 -9.74 12.72 -9.79
CA ARG A 106 -8.57 12.65 -10.68
C ARG A 106 -8.72 13.64 -11.84
N GLY A 107 -7.65 14.41 -12.10
CA GLY A 107 -7.61 15.42 -13.17
C GLY A 107 -8.03 16.83 -12.74
N THR A 108 -8.61 17.01 -11.54
CA THR A 108 -8.96 18.32 -10.99
C THR A 108 -7.83 18.92 -10.14
N TYR A 109 -7.93 20.21 -9.79
CA TYR A 109 -7.02 20.85 -8.82
C TYR A 109 -7.12 20.20 -7.43
N ILE A 110 -8.35 19.98 -6.95
CA ILE A 110 -8.61 19.36 -5.64
C ILE A 110 -8.03 17.95 -5.58
N GLY A 111 -8.16 17.15 -6.64
CA GLY A 111 -7.56 15.81 -6.72
C GLY A 111 -6.02 15.84 -6.60
N LYS A 112 -5.35 16.86 -7.14
CA LYS A 112 -3.89 17.05 -6.95
C LYS A 112 -3.54 17.38 -5.50
N VAL A 113 -4.33 18.21 -4.84
CA VAL A 113 -4.16 18.52 -3.41
C VAL A 113 -4.28 17.24 -2.58
N TYR A 114 -5.32 16.44 -2.81
CA TYR A 114 -5.49 15.16 -2.13
C TYR A 114 -4.34 14.18 -2.39
N SER A 115 -3.84 14.11 -3.62
CA SER A 115 -2.67 13.28 -3.95
C SER A 115 -1.39 13.75 -3.25
N TYR A 116 -1.22 15.06 -3.08
CA TYR A 116 -0.12 15.63 -2.32
C TYR A 116 -0.24 15.28 -0.83
N LEU A 117 -1.44 15.41 -0.25
CA LEU A 117 -1.70 15.04 1.14
C LEU A 117 -1.49 13.53 1.40
N ASP A 118 -1.96 12.63 0.52
CA ASP A 118 -1.64 11.19 0.60
C ASP A 118 -0.12 10.94 0.59
N THR A 119 0.59 11.62 -0.30
CA THR A 119 2.05 11.51 -0.40
C THR A 119 2.74 11.98 0.89
N SER A 120 2.32 13.13 1.43
CA SER A 120 2.87 13.68 2.67
C SER A 120 2.61 12.76 3.87
N MET A 121 1.38 12.25 4.04
CA MET A 121 1.04 11.29 5.09
C MET A 121 1.92 10.05 5.02
N ARG A 122 2.20 9.57 3.82
CA ARG A 122 3.07 8.41 3.61
C ARG A 122 4.52 8.68 4.00
N ILE A 123 5.05 9.85 3.64
CA ILE A 123 6.41 10.25 4.02
C ILE A 123 6.50 10.38 5.55
N ILE A 124 5.52 11.04 6.18
CA ILE A 124 5.44 11.16 7.63
C ILE A 124 5.44 9.78 8.29
N LEU A 125 4.64 8.83 7.79
CA LEU A 125 4.58 7.48 8.35
C LEU A 125 5.89 6.71 8.14
N ILE A 126 6.53 6.82 6.98
CA ILE A 126 7.87 6.24 6.73
C ILE A 126 8.88 6.80 7.75
N CYS A 127 8.93 8.11 7.91
CA CYS A 127 9.82 8.76 8.88
C CYS A 127 9.48 8.30 10.32
N PHE A 128 8.20 8.18 10.66
CA PHE A 128 7.77 7.71 11.97
C PHE A 128 8.22 6.27 12.24
N VAL A 129 8.02 5.33 11.32
CA VAL A 129 8.39 3.92 11.54
C VAL A 129 9.90 3.70 11.59
N TYR A 130 10.71 4.51 10.89
CA TYR A 130 12.16 4.37 10.90
C TYR A 130 12.86 5.23 11.95
N LEU A 131 12.38 6.43 12.25
CA LEU A 131 13.02 7.33 13.19
C LEU A 131 12.26 7.38 14.52
N GLY A 132 10.94 7.55 14.47
CA GLY A 132 10.08 7.62 15.65
C GLY A 132 10.10 6.33 16.46
N VAL A 133 9.78 5.19 15.84
CA VAL A 133 9.76 3.89 16.52
C VAL A 133 11.16 3.51 17.02
N SER A 134 12.22 3.79 16.25
CA SER A 134 13.60 3.56 16.68
C SER A 134 13.97 4.39 17.90
N PHE A 135 13.61 5.68 17.91
CA PHE A 135 13.83 6.56 19.04
C PHE A 135 13.10 6.05 20.29
N LEU A 136 11.85 5.63 20.12
CA LEU A 136 11.03 5.07 21.19
C LEU A 136 11.62 3.76 21.75
N TYR A 137 12.15 2.90 20.88
CA TYR A 137 12.81 1.64 21.24
C TYR A 137 14.15 1.87 21.95
N PHE A 138 15.07 2.62 21.36
CA PHE A 138 16.43 2.79 21.90
C PHE A 138 16.52 3.64 23.16
N LEU A 139 15.48 4.42 23.48
CA LEU A 139 15.38 5.18 24.72
C LEU A 139 14.47 4.51 25.76
N ASP A 140 14.03 3.28 25.52
CA ASP A 140 13.16 2.51 26.42
C ASP A 140 11.89 3.28 26.83
N VAL A 141 11.35 4.11 25.93
CA VAL A 141 10.15 4.93 26.19
C VAL A 141 8.89 4.06 26.24
N ILE A 142 8.89 2.97 25.48
CA ILE A 142 7.80 2.00 25.40
C ILE A 142 8.38 0.59 25.24
N LEU A 143 7.70 -0.40 25.82
CA LEU A 143 8.03 -1.80 25.60
C LEU A 143 7.72 -2.19 24.14
N ILE A 144 8.77 -2.41 23.35
CA ILE A 144 8.70 -2.96 22.00
C ILE A 144 9.73 -4.08 21.89
N GLU A 145 9.32 -5.24 21.41
CA GLU A 145 10.24 -6.34 21.08
C GLU A 145 10.81 -6.21 19.67
N GLU A 146 11.97 -6.84 19.43
CA GLU A 146 12.70 -6.76 18.15
C GLU A 146 11.85 -7.20 16.95
N TRP A 147 10.99 -8.21 17.09
CA TRP A 147 10.13 -8.65 16.00
C TRP A 147 9.05 -7.62 15.65
N VAL A 148 8.57 -6.84 16.63
CA VAL A 148 7.63 -5.74 16.42
C VAL A 148 8.33 -4.59 15.71
N LEU A 149 9.54 -4.24 16.16
CA LEU A 149 10.39 -3.24 15.50
C LEU A 149 10.66 -3.60 14.03
N LEU A 150 11.03 -4.86 13.78
CA LEU A 150 11.25 -5.37 12.43
C LEU A 150 10.00 -5.28 11.55
N LYS A 151 8.81 -5.52 12.10
CA LYS A 151 7.55 -5.33 11.35
C LYS A 151 7.33 -3.86 10.99
N PHE A 152 7.61 -2.92 11.89
CA PHE A 152 7.52 -1.49 11.56
C PHE A 152 8.47 -1.11 10.42
N TYR A 153 9.71 -1.58 10.44
CA TYR A 153 10.68 -1.31 9.38
C TYR A 153 10.30 -1.95 8.04
N LEU A 154 9.82 -3.20 8.04
CA LEU A 154 9.35 -3.86 6.82
C LEU A 154 8.12 -3.17 6.24
N TYR A 155 7.21 -2.68 7.09
CA TYR A 155 6.09 -1.88 6.64
C TYR A 155 6.54 -0.54 6.03
N GLY A 156 7.52 0.14 6.65
CA GLY A 156 8.17 1.31 6.05
C GLY A 156 8.76 1.03 4.67
N PHE A 157 9.41 -0.12 4.51
CA PHE A 157 9.94 -0.58 3.22
C PHE A 157 8.85 -0.79 2.18
N ILE A 158 7.71 -1.40 2.54
CA ILE A 158 6.55 -1.55 1.65
C ILE A 158 5.99 -0.19 1.20
N LEU A 159 5.96 0.80 2.08
CA LEU A 159 5.56 2.16 1.72
C LEU A 159 6.54 2.80 0.72
N ILE A 160 7.85 2.54 0.85
CA ILE A 160 8.88 2.95 -0.12
C ILE A 160 8.67 2.23 -1.47
N CYS A 161 8.41 0.92 -1.46
CA CYS A 161 8.08 0.19 -2.70
C CYS A 161 6.86 0.80 -3.40
N SER A 162 5.84 1.23 -2.64
CA SER A 162 4.67 1.91 -3.19
C SER A 162 5.04 3.22 -3.92
N PHE A 163 6.04 3.95 -3.44
CA PHE A 163 6.60 5.11 -4.17
C PHE A 163 7.33 4.69 -5.44
N GLY A 164 8.16 3.63 -5.37
CA GLY A 164 8.84 3.08 -6.53
C GLY A 164 7.88 2.66 -7.65
N ILE A 165 6.74 2.06 -7.30
CA ILE A 165 5.65 1.71 -8.23
C ILE A 165 5.08 2.97 -8.89
N ARG A 166 4.67 3.97 -8.09
CA ARG A 166 4.08 5.22 -8.62
C ARG A 166 5.03 5.97 -9.52
N TYR A 167 6.30 6.10 -9.11
CA TYR A 167 7.33 6.75 -9.91
C TYR A 167 7.59 6.01 -11.22
N SER A 168 7.70 4.68 -11.16
CA SER A 168 7.96 3.86 -12.36
C SER A 168 6.77 3.80 -13.33
N TYR A 169 5.56 4.05 -12.84
CA TYR A 169 4.32 4.05 -13.63
C TYR A 169 3.97 5.42 -14.23
N SER A 170 4.68 6.50 -13.89
CA SER A 170 4.36 7.87 -14.33
C SER A 170 4.27 8.01 -15.86
N ASP A 171 5.16 7.33 -16.59
CA ASP A 171 5.21 7.32 -18.05
C ASP A 171 4.11 6.48 -18.72
N PHE A 172 3.46 5.58 -17.96
CA PHE A 172 2.46 4.67 -18.52
C PHE A 172 1.21 5.43 -18.97
N THR A 173 0.65 6.29 -18.11
CA THR A 173 -0.58 7.03 -18.40
C THR A 173 -0.50 7.88 -19.68
N PRO A 174 0.52 8.74 -19.89
CA PRO A 174 0.63 9.51 -21.12
C PRO A 174 0.88 8.63 -22.35
N THR A 175 1.61 7.53 -22.21
CA THR A 175 1.85 6.58 -23.31
C THR A 175 0.58 5.83 -23.70
N PHE A 176 -0.22 5.41 -22.72
CA PHE A 176 -1.50 4.74 -22.94
C PHE A 176 -2.53 5.68 -23.56
N LYS A 177 -2.51 6.98 -23.20
CA LYS A 177 -3.32 7.99 -23.89
C LYS A 177 -2.95 8.09 -25.38
N LYS A 178 -1.66 8.10 -25.72
CA LYS A 178 -1.19 8.08 -27.11
C LYS A 178 -1.60 6.82 -27.88
N LEU A 179 -1.65 5.66 -27.21
CA LEU A 179 -2.18 4.42 -27.80
C LEU A 179 -3.65 4.57 -28.22
N ILE A 180 -4.47 5.21 -27.38
CA ILE A 180 -5.89 5.45 -27.67
C ILE A 180 -6.06 6.45 -28.82
N GLU A 181 -5.27 7.53 -28.83
CA GLU A 181 -5.39 8.62 -29.81
C GLU A 181 -4.84 8.24 -31.19
N ASN A 182 -3.67 7.59 -31.25
CA ASN A 182 -2.93 7.36 -32.48
C ASN A 182 -2.93 5.89 -32.93
N GLY A 183 -3.53 5.00 -32.14
CA GLY A 183 -3.48 3.56 -32.37
C GLY A 183 -2.16 2.91 -31.95
N SER A 184 -2.03 1.62 -32.24
CA SER A 184 -0.88 0.81 -31.86
C SER A 184 0.27 0.95 -32.86
N THR A 185 1.42 1.47 -32.40
CA THR A 185 2.69 1.43 -33.14
C THR A 185 3.75 0.66 -32.35
N PRO A 186 4.79 0.10 -33.02
CA PRO A 186 5.89 -0.59 -32.34
C PRO A 186 6.57 0.26 -31.26
N GLU A 187 6.69 1.58 -31.47
CA GLU A 187 7.31 2.50 -30.53
C GLU A 187 6.47 2.70 -29.26
N ILE A 188 5.14 2.83 -29.42
CA ILE A 188 4.20 2.97 -28.29
C ILE A 188 4.20 1.68 -27.48
N GLU A 189 4.07 0.53 -28.14
CA GLU A 189 4.06 -0.78 -27.47
C GLU A 189 5.38 -1.06 -26.73
N LYS A 190 6.52 -0.67 -27.31
CA LYS A 190 7.83 -0.76 -26.64
C LYS A 190 7.86 0.11 -25.38
N LYS A 191 7.37 1.35 -25.43
CA LYS A 191 7.33 2.24 -24.27
C LYS A 191 6.43 1.71 -23.16
N LEU A 192 5.24 1.19 -23.50
CA LEU A 192 4.33 0.56 -22.53
C LEU A 192 4.98 -0.62 -21.81
N ASN A 193 5.65 -1.50 -22.56
CA ASN A 193 6.38 -2.64 -22.00
C ASN A 193 7.55 -2.21 -21.11
N LEU A 194 8.29 -1.15 -21.49
CA LEU A 194 9.36 -0.61 -20.66
C LEU A 194 8.84 -0.04 -19.33
N SER A 195 7.75 0.72 -19.34
CA SER A 195 7.11 1.23 -18.11
C SER A 195 6.72 0.08 -17.19
N ARG A 196 6.09 -0.97 -17.72
CA ARG A 196 5.75 -2.16 -16.94
C ARG A 196 6.97 -2.87 -16.35
N ASN A 197 8.03 -3.03 -17.13
CA ASN A 197 9.25 -3.71 -16.68
C ASN A 197 9.95 -2.95 -15.55
N LYS A 198 9.86 -1.61 -15.52
CA LYS A 198 10.36 -0.79 -14.40
C LYS A 198 9.54 -0.96 -13.13
N VAL A 199 8.22 -1.17 -13.26
CA VAL A 199 7.31 -1.35 -12.11
C VAL A 199 7.44 -2.74 -11.47
N LYS A 200 7.65 -3.78 -12.29
CA LYS A 200 7.73 -5.18 -11.85
C LYS A 200 8.63 -5.44 -10.63
N PRO A 201 9.90 -4.99 -10.55
CA PRO A 201 10.74 -5.27 -9.39
C PRO A 201 10.15 -4.70 -8.10
N TRP A 202 9.60 -3.49 -8.13
CA TRP A 202 8.98 -2.87 -6.95
C TRP A 202 7.75 -3.63 -6.46
N VAL A 203 6.93 -4.14 -7.36
CA VAL A 203 5.77 -4.97 -7.03
C VAL A 203 6.20 -6.29 -6.38
N ILE A 204 7.22 -6.95 -6.94
CA ILE A 204 7.73 -8.20 -6.37
C ILE A 204 8.36 -7.96 -4.99
N SER A 205 9.14 -6.88 -4.83
CA SER A 205 9.70 -6.49 -3.53
C SER A 205 8.61 -6.21 -2.50
N LEU A 206 7.52 -5.56 -2.90
CA LEU A 206 6.35 -5.34 -2.04
C LEU A 206 5.74 -6.66 -1.59
N TRP A 207 5.52 -7.61 -2.51
CA TRP A 207 4.95 -8.92 -2.16
C TRP A 207 5.85 -9.74 -1.24
N ILE A 208 7.15 -9.75 -1.49
CA ILE A 208 8.12 -10.39 -0.59
C ILE A 208 8.04 -9.73 0.80
N GLY A 209 7.97 -8.40 0.86
CA GLY A 209 7.78 -7.66 2.11
C GLY A 209 6.50 -8.07 2.86
N LEU A 210 5.38 -8.22 2.16
CA LEU A 210 4.11 -8.64 2.76
C LEU A 210 4.18 -10.08 3.31
N VAL A 211 4.84 -10.99 2.60
CA VAL A 211 5.07 -12.37 3.05
C VAL A 211 5.99 -12.42 4.27
N LEU A 212 7.05 -11.60 4.28
CA LEU A 212 7.94 -11.50 5.45
C LEU A 212 7.21 -10.90 6.66
N LEU A 213 6.39 -9.86 6.46
CA LEU A 213 5.56 -9.28 7.52
C LEU A 213 4.61 -10.30 8.15
N SER A 214 3.96 -11.12 7.32
CA SER A 214 3.04 -12.15 7.80
C SER A 214 3.80 -13.26 8.53
N TYR A 215 4.92 -13.73 7.97
CA TYR A 215 5.79 -14.71 8.61
C TYR A 215 6.24 -14.23 9.99
N ILE A 216 6.83 -13.04 10.11
CA ILE A 216 7.31 -12.48 11.39
C ILE A 216 6.16 -12.28 12.37
N GLY A 217 4.98 -11.85 11.90
CA GLY A 217 3.81 -11.70 12.75
C GLY A 217 3.29 -13.01 13.33
N ILE A 218 3.50 -14.14 12.62
CA ILE A 218 3.09 -15.47 13.06
C ILE A 218 4.19 -16.11 13.93
N SER A 219 5.44 -16.07 13.48
CA SER A 219 6.55 -16.74 14.14
C SER A 219 7.05 -16.01 15.38
N LYS A 220 6.86 -14.68 15.46
CA LYS A 220 7.29 -13.82 16.57
C LYS A 220 8.68 -14.21 17.10
N PRO A 221 9.71 -14.21 16.24
CA PRO A 221 11.01 -14.73 16.60
C PRO A 221 11.59 -13.94 17.78
N GLY A 222 12.11 -14.65 18.78
CA GLY A 222 12.64 -14.03 20.01
C GLY A 222 11.67 -13.99 21.19
N ILE A 223 10.46 -14.56 21.05
CA ILE A 223 9.60 -15.00 22.17
C ILE A 223 9.82 -16.48 22.44
#